data_AF-A0A6B0TQP2-F1
#
_entry.id   AF-A0A6B0TQP2-F1
#
_cell.length_a   1.000
_cell.length_b   1.000
_cell.length_c   1.000
_cell.angle_alpha   90.00
_cell.angle_beta   90.00
_cell.angle_gamma   90.00
#
_symmetry.space_group_name_H-M   'P 1'
#
loop_
_entity.id
_entity.type
_entity.pdbx_description
1 polymer ?
#
loop_
_entity_poly.entity_id
_entity_poly.type
_entity_poly.pdbx_seq_one_letter_code
_entity_poly.pdbx_strand_id
1 'polypeptide(L)'
;MQVELEPKHVHIITSEAAAMARHLQRKLGLPVCEQEDLAQDLLVDLLRRLPAYDPAKGSLGAFSGLILRNQASRIAMKIVRERRAAGGFTVSLDAPVAEDDPRPLVEAISDTQGLAAWHGQHLSQAEKQQGRISLETALAQLPPPNITGTASVSVAGSYLHAHRPPANYLVKAAFGLSDPSRAPNAASKDI
;
A
#
# COMPACT_ATOMS: atom_id res chain seq x y z
N MET A 1 -8.11 -14.66 -34.66
CA MET A 1 -7.05 -15.70 -34.57
C MET A 1 -7.38 -16.55 -33.34
N GLN A 2 -7.84 -17.79 -33.54
CA GLN A 2 -8.11 -18.71 -32.44
C GLN A 2 -6.78 -19.37 -32.06
N VAL A 3 -6.30 -19.15 -30.84
CA VAL A 3 -5.12 -19.86 -30.33
C VAL A 3 -5.58 -21.24 -29.89
N GLU A 4 -5.17 -22.29 -30.62
CA GLU A 4 -5.41 -23.67 -30.20
C GLU A 4 -4.56 -23.98 -28.96
N LEU A 5 -5.22 -23.99 -27.80
CA LEU A 5 -4.61 -24.31 -26.52
C LEU A 5 -4.54 -25.83 -26.33
N GLU A 6 -3.42 -26.41 -26.73
CA GLU A 6 -3.08 -27.79 -26.35
C GLU A 6 -2.93 -27.97 -24.82
N PRO A 7 -3.17 -29.16 -24.26
CA PRO A 7 -3.01 -29.44 -22.83
C PRO A 7 -1.62 -29.06 -22.28
N LYS A 8 -0.56 -29.24 -23.08
CA LYS A 8 0.80 -28.81 -22.75
C LYS A 8 0.91 -27.30 -22.54
N HIS A 9 0.17 -26.50 -23.29
CA HIS A 9 0.16 -25.04 -23.16
C HIS A 9 -0.50 -24.63 -21.84
N VAL A 10 -1.58 -25.31 -21.45
CA VAL A 10 -2.25 -25.08 -20.16
C VAL A 10 -1.30 -25.37 -19.00
N HIS A 11 -0.53 -26.47 -19.07
CA HIS A 11 0.46 -26.78 -18.04
C HIS A 11 1.57 -25.72 -17.94
N ILE A 12 2.04 -25.21 -19.08
CA ILE A 12 3.05 -24.14 -19.12
C ILE A 12 2.51 -22.87 -18.46
N ILE A 13 1.35 -22.36 -18.88
CA ILE A 13 0.82 -21.10 -18.35
C ILE A 13 0.48 -21.19 -16.86
N THR A 14 -0.01 -22.34 -16.39
CA THR A 14 -0.36 -22.55 -14.97
C THR A 14 0.88 -22.66 -14.09
N SER A 15 1.91 -23.39 -14.52
CA SER A 15 3.17 -23.52 -13.78
C SER A 15 3.94 -22.19 -13.71
N GLU A 16 3.97 -21.41 -14.80
CA GLU A 16 4.57 -20.07 -14.85
C GLU A 16 3.85 -19.09 -13.91
N ALA A 17 2.51 -19.08 -13.95
CA ALA A 17 1.72 -18.23 -13.05
C ALA A 17 1.91 -18.61 -11.58
N ALA A 18 1.92 -19.91 -11.25
CA ALA A 18 2.15 -20.39 -9.89
C ALA A 18 3.58 -20.06 -9.39
N ALA A 19 4.59 -20.12 -10.26
CA ALA A 19 5.95 -19.71 -9.92
C ALA A 19 6.03 -18.20 -9.63
N MET A 20 5.41 -17.38 -10.47
CA MET A 20 5.37 -15.93 -10.28
C MET A 20 4.56 -15.52 -9.04
N ALA A 21 3.42 -16.16 -8.78
CA ALA A 21 2.60 -15.92 -7.60
C ALA A 21 3.37 -16.23 -6.31
N ARG A 22 4.07 -17.38 -6.25
CA ARG A 22 4.96 -17.72 -5.12
C ARG A 22 6.06 -16.68 -4.93
N HIS A 23 6.68 -16.22 -6.00
CA HIS A 23 7.70 -15.19 -5.93
C HIS A 23 7.14 -13.87 -5.37
N LEU A 24 5.97 -13.45 -5.88
CA LEU A 24 5.30 -12.23 -5.46
C LEU A 24 4.83 -12.29 -4.01
N GLN A 25 4.22 -13.41 -3.60
CA GLN A 25 3.76 -13.68 -2.23
C GLN A 25 4.92 -13.54 -1.22
N ARG A 26 6.06 -14.21 -1.48
CA ARG A 26 7.25 -14.11 -0.63
C ARG A 26 7.81 -12.70 -0.59
N LYS A 27 7.87 -12.02 -1.73
CA LYS A 27 8.42 -10.67 -1.84
C LYS A 27 7.59 -9.62 -1.08
N LEU A 28 6.28 -9.81 -1.00
CA LEU A 28 5.36 -8.89 -0.33
C LEU A 28 5.02 -9.28 1.11
N GLY A 29 5.51 -10.44 1.57
CA GLY A 29 5.21 -11.00 2.89
C GLY A 29 3.72 -11.28 3.08
N LEU A 30 3.05 -11.79 2.04
CA LEU A 30 1.62 -12.08 2.08
C LEU A 30 1.35 -13.46 2.72
N PRO A 31 0.17 -13.69 3.30
CA PRO A 31 -0.26 -15.01 3.73
C PRO A 31 -0.17 -16.06 2.60
N VAL A 32 -0.01 -17.33 2.97
CA VAL A 32 0.09 -18.43 1.98
C VAL A 32 -1.22 -18.60 1.19
N CYS A 33 -2.37 -18.31 1.79
CA CYS A 33 -3.67 -18.40 1.11
C CYS A 33 -3.79 -17.42 -0.08
N GLU A 34 -3.16 -16.24 0.00
CA GLU A 34 -3.13 -15.26 -1.11
C GLU A 34 -2.40 -15.77 -2.35
N GLN A 35 -1.60 -16.85 -2.24
CA GLN A 35 -0.87 -17.38 -3.38
C GLN A 35 -1.79 -17.85 -4.51
N GLU A 36 -2.93 -18.47 -4.16
CA GLU A 36 -3.89 -18.96 -5.16
C GLU A 36 -4.60 -17.80 -5.87
N ASP A 37 -5.03 -16.80 -5.10
CA ASP A 37 -5.66 -15.59 -5.64
C ASP A 37 -4.70 -14.81 -6.56
N LEU A 38 -3.43 -14.66 -6.14
CA LEU A 38 -2.41 -14.05 -6.99
C LEU A 38 -2.18 -14.84 -8.27
N ALA A 39 -2.15 -16.18 -8.22
CA ALA A 39 -2.00 -17.02 -9.40
C ALA A 39 -3.19 -16.85 -10.34
N GLN A 40 -4.41 -16.76 -9.80
CA GLN A 40 -5.61 -16.53 -10.57
C GLN A 40 -5.61 -15.16 -11.26
N ASP A 41 -5.29 -14.09 -10.54
CA ASP A 41 -5.19 -12.73 -11.10
C ASP A 41 -4.16 -12.65 -12.25
N LEU A 42 -3.03 -13.33 -12.06
CA LEU A 42 -1.97 -13.43 -13.06
C LEU A 42 -2.43 -14.23 -14.30
N LEU A 43 -3.10 -15.36 -14.10
CA LEU A 43 -3.66 -16.17 -15.18
C LEU A 43 -4.73 -15.41 -15.96
N VAL A 44 -5.59 -14.66 -15.28
CA VAL A 44 -6.65 -13.87 -15.92
C VAL A 44 -6.06 -12.80 -16.85
N ASP A 45 -5.01 -12.08 -16.44
CA ASP A 45 -4.33 -11.12 -17.33
C ASP A 45 -3.63 -11.82 -18.51
N LEU A 46 -3.01 -12.97 -18.27
CA LEU A 46 -2.36 -13.76 -19.31
C LEU A 46 -3.36 -14.27 -20.35
N LEU A 47 -4.48 -14.86 -19.93
CA LEU A 47 -5.52 -15.36 -20.83
C LEU A 47 -6.14 -14.25 -21.67
N ARG A 48 -6.32 -13.05 -21.11
CA ARG A 48 -6.80 -11.87 -21.88
C ARG A 48 -5.83 -11.46 -22.99
N ARG A 49 -4.53 -11.67 -22.81
CA ARG A 49 -3.48 -11.29 -23.77
C ARG A 49 -3.06 -12.42 -24.69
N LEU A 50 -3.44 -13.65 -24.36
CA LEU A 50 -3.12 -14.84 -25.13
C LEU A 50 -3.47 -14.76 -26.62
N PRO A 51 -4.57 -14.11 -27.06
CA PRO A 51 -4.84 -13.95 -28.49
C PRO A 51 -3.77 -13.17 -29.27
N ALA A 52 -2.90 -12.41 -28.60
CA ALA A 52 -1.78 -11.70 -29.21
C ALA A 52 -0.49 -12.54 -29.28
N TYR A 53 -0.51 -13.78 -28.77
CA TYR A 53 0.63 -14.68 -28.87
C TYR A 53 0.88 -15.09 -30.32
N ASP A 54 2.14 -14.99 -30.72
CA ASP A 54 2.62 -15.33 -32.05
C ASP A 54 3.77 -16.34 -31.91
N PRO A 55 3.55 -17.61 -32.29
CA PRO A 55 4.57 -18.65 -32.14
C PRO A 55 5.80 -18.42 -33.03
N ALA A 56 5.71 -17.58 -34.08
CA ALA A 56 6.87 -17.24 -34.91
C ALA A 56 7.86 -16.30 -34.18
N LYS A 57 7.40 -15.59 -33.12
CA LYS A 57 8.20 -14.61 -32.39
C LYS A 57 8.86 -15.15 -31.12
N GLY A 58 8.48 -16.35 -30.66
CA GLY A 58 9.09 -16.96 -29.48
C GLY A 58 8.22 -18.03 -28.83
N SER A 59 8.72 -18.57 -27.71
CA SER A 59 8.01 -19.60 -26.95
C SER A 59 6.89 -19.01 -26.09
N LEU A 60 5.85 -19.82 -25.85
CA LEU A 60 4.74 -19.46 -24.99
C LEU A 60 5.19 -19.13 -23.55
N GLY A 61 6.21 -19.83 -23.04
CA GLY A 61 6.79 -19.55 -21.73
C GLY A 61 7.43 -18.16 -21.66
N ALA A 62 8.19 -17.75 -22.68
CA ALA A 62 8.79 -16.41 -22.72
C ALA A 62 7.72 -15.31 -22.83
N PHE A 63 6.70 -15.52 -23.66
CA PHE A 63 5.55 -14.61 -23.75
C PHE A 63 4.83 -14.49 -22.39
N SER A 64 4.54 -15.64 -21.77
CA SER A 64 3.86 -15.69 -20.47
C SER A 64 4.67 -14.99 -19.39
N GLY A 65 5.97 -15.29 -19.28
CA GLY A 65 6.85 -14.67 -18.30
C GLY A 65 6.91 -13.14 -18.41
N LEU A 66 6.91 -12.60 -19.63
CA LEU A 66 6.85 -11.15 -19.87
C LEU A 66 5.55 -10.53 -19.33
N ILE A 67 4.41 -11.13 -19.67
CA ILE A 67 3.10 -10.65 -19.23
C ILE A 67 2.97 -10.76 -17.70
N LEU A 68 3.30 -11.93 -17.15
CA LEU A 68 3.20 -12.22 -15.73
C LEU A 68 4.07 -11.28 -14.90
N ARG A 69 5.30 -10.97 -15.35
CA ARG A 69 6.19 -10.01 -14.65
C ARG A 69 5.57 -8.60 -14.61
N ASN A 70 4.97 -8.16 -15.72
CA ASN A 70 4.33 -6.85 -15.79
C ASN A 70 3.12 -6.79 -14.87
N GLN A 71 2.27 -7.82 -14.89
CA GLN A 71 1.09 -7.88 -14.04
C GLN A 71 1.46 -8.00 -12.55
N ALA A 72 2.44 -8.84 -12.20
CA ALA A 72 2.95 -8.95 -10.84
C ALA A 72 3.48 -7.60 -10.32
N SER A 73 4.14 -6.82 -11.17
CA SER A 73 4.60 -5.48 -10.81
C SER A 73 3.43 -4.53 -10.51
N ARG A 74 2.36 -4.58 -11.31
CA ARG A 74 1.15 -3.77 -11.07
C ARG A 74 0.43 -4.14 -9.78
N ILE A 75 0.30 -5.44 -9.50
CA ILE A 75 -0.27 -5.96 -8.24
C ILE A 75 0.58 -5.48 -7.06
N ALA A 76 1.91 -5.63 -7.12
CA ALA A 76 2.80 -5.14 -6.07
C ALA A 76 2.65 -3.65 -5.81
N MET A 77 2.58 -2.83 -6.87
CA MET A 77 2.39 -1.38 -6.74
C MET A 77 1.06 -1.03 -6.09
N LYS A 78 -0.02 -1.76 -6.43
CA LYS A 78 -1.33 -1.60 -5.82
C LYS A 78 -1.27 -1.88 -4.31
N ILE A 79 -0.75 -3.04 -3.92
CA ILE A 79 -0.64 -3.45 -2.51
C ILE A 79 0.23 -2.48 -1.71
N VAL A 80 1.38 -2.05 -2.26
CA VAL A 80 2.26 -1.07 -1.60
C VAL A 80 1.56 0.29 -1.45
N ARG A 81 0.78 0.71 -2.44
CA ARG A 81 -0.01 1.95 -2.37
C ARG A 81 -1.10 1.85 -1.31
N GLU A 82 -1.81 0.73 -1.24
CA GLU A 82 -2.85 0.47 -0.24
C GLU A 82 -2.28 0.49 1.17
N ARG A 83 -1.16 -0.20 1.40
CA ARG A 83 -0.44 -0.15 2.69
C ARG A 83 -0.03 1.28 3.06
N ARG A 84 0.47 2.08 2.10
CA ARG A 84 0.82 3.49 2.36
C ARG A 84 -0.40 4.34 2.70
N ALA A 85 -1.52 4.15 2.00
CA ALA A 85 -2.75 4.87 2.28
C ALA A 85 -3.33 4.52 3.65
N ALA A 86 -3.14 3.28 4.11
CA ALA A 86 -3.54 2.81 5.43
C ALA A 86 -2.56 3.20 6.56
N GLY A 87 -1.50 3.99 6.27
CA GLY A 87 -0.51 4.39 7.27
C GLY A 87 0.55 3.34 7.61
N GLY A 88 0.62 2.24 6.86
CA GLY A 88 1.64 1.21 7.02
C GLY A 88 1.09 -0.21 7.03
N PHE A 89 1.58 -1.03 7.96
CA PHE A 89 1.12 -2.40 8.15
C PHE A 89 -0.17 -2.39 8.95
N THR A 90 -1.19 -3.10 8.46
CA THR A 90 -2.48 -3.28 9.14
C THR A 90 -2.44 -4.59 9.91
N VAL A 91 -2.87 -4.58 11.16
CA VAL A 91 -3.05 -5.79 11.97
C VAL A 91 -4.55 -6.01 12.20
N SER A 92 -4.97 -7.26 12.33
CA SER A 92 -6.36 -7.57 12.70
C SER A 92 -6.63 -7.10 14.13
N LEU A 93 -7.82 -6.57 14.38
CA LEU A 93 -8.28 -6.22 15.73
C LEU A 93 -8.57 -7.48 16.57
N ASP A 94 -8.82 -8.61 15.92
CA ASP A 94 -9.00 -9.91 16.57
C ASP A 94 -7.66 -10.62 16.86
N ALA A 95 -6.53 -10.07 16.41
CA ALA A 95 -5.23 -10.63 16.72
C ALA A 95 -4.91 -10.43 18.21
N PRO A 96 -4.23 -11.39 18.86
CA PRO A 96 -3.81 -11.22 20.25
C PRO A 96 -2.84 -10.05 20.38
N VAL A 97 -2.90 -9.33 21.51
CA VAL A 97 -2.05 -8.17 21.79
C VAL A 97 -0.57 -8.55 21.89
N ALA A 98 -0.29 -9.71 22.48
CA ALA A 98 1.05 -10.30 22.61
C ALA A 98 0.93 -11.83 22.70
N GLU A 99 2.04 -12.56 22.54
CA GLU A 99 2.03 -14.02 22.70
C GLU A 99 1.56 -14.46 24.11
N ASP A 100 1.89 -13.68 25.13
CA ASP A 100 1.52 -13.94 26.52
C ASP A 100 0.16 -13.33 26.93
N ASP A 101 -0.46 -12.53 26.06
CA ASP A 101 -1.75 -11.88 26.31
C ASP A 101 -2.77 -12.29 25.23
N PRO A 102 -3.58 -13.33 25.49
CA PRO A 102 -4.49 -13.87 24.50
C PRO A 102 -5.70 -12.97 24.21
N ARG A 103 -5.81 -11.82 24.90
CA ARG A 103 -6.89 -10.87 24.66
C ARG A 103 -6.76 -10.28 23.24
N PRO A 104 -7.87 -10.15 22.49
CA PRO A 104 -7.83 -9.55 21.18
C PRO A 104 -7.47 -8.07 21.28
N LEU A 105 -6.77 -7.56 20.28
CA LEU A 105 -6.30 -6.17 20.21
C LEU A 105 -7.45 -5.17 20.40
N VAL A 106 -8.65 -5.50 19.91
CA VAL A 106 -9.86 -4.68 20.07
C VAL A 106 -10.16 -4.35 21.53
N GLU A 107 -9.90 -5.28 22.46
CA GLU A 107 -10.17 -5.10 23.90
C GLU A 107 -9.07 -4.28 24.60
N ALA A 108 -7.86 -4.23 24.03
CA ALA A 108 -6.77 -3.45 24.57
C ALA A 108 -6.80 -1.98 24.11
N ILE A 109 -7.54 -1.68 23.05
CA ILE A 109 -7.76 -0.31 22.58
C ILE A 109 -8.78 0.35 23.49
N SER A 110 -8.34 1.35 24.27
CA SER A 110 -9.25 2.09 25.14
C SER A 110 -10.18 3.00 24.33
N ASP A 111 -11.49 2.91 24.59
CA ASP A 111 -12.51 3.84 24.06
C ASP A 111 -12.22 5.30 24.40
N THR A 112 -11.48 5.55 25.48
CA THR A 112 -11.07 6.88 25.93
C THR A 112 -10.01 7.54 25.05
N GLN A 113 -9.37 6.77 24.15
CA GLN A 113 -8.48 7.28 23.11
C GLN A 113 -9.07 7.13 21.70
N GLY A 114 -10.31 6.65 21.61
CA GLY A 114 -11.02 6.45 20.36
C GLY A 114 -11.60 7.73 19.78
N LEU A 115 -12.24 7.57 18.60
CA LEU A 115 -12.89 8.66 17.88
C LEU A 115 -13.95 9.41 18.72
N ALA A 116 -14.64 8.71 19.62
CA ALA A 116 -15.60 9.29 20.55
C ALA A 116 -14.96 10.28 21.53
N ALA A 117 -13.76 9.97 22.03
CA ALA A 117 -12.98 10.89 22.87
C ALA A 117 -12.49 12.09 22.06
N TRP A 118 -12.07 11.88 20.81
CA TRP A 118 -11.71 12.98 19.91
C TRP A 118 -12.88 13.92 19.60
N HIS A 119 -14.11 13.39 19.58
CA HIS A 119 -15.35 14.17 19.48
C HIS A 119 -15.89 14.67 20.84
N GLY A 120 -15.15 14.51 21.94
CA GLY A 120 -15.54 15.00 23.27
C GLY A 120 -16.74 14.29 23.89
N GLN A 121 -17.15 13.13 23.36
CA GLN A 121 -18.31 12.38 23.85
C GLN A 121 -18.05 11.74 25.21
N HIS A 122 -16.79 11.46 25.53
CA HIS A 122 -16.37 10.79 26.76
C HIS A 122 -16.18 11.73 27.97
N LEU A 123 -16.39 13.04 27.80
CA LEU A 123 -16.33 14.00 28.91
C LEU A 123 -17.53 13.81 29.83
N SER A 124 -17.27 13.69 31.14
CA SER A 124 -18.31 13.78 32.17
C SER A 124 -19.03 15.12 32.09
N GLN A 125 -20.25 15.22 32.63
CA GLN A 125 -20.98 16.50 32.64
C GLN A 125 -20.19 17.61 33.35
N ALA A 126 -19.41 17.26 34.38
CA ALA A 126 -18.56 18.20 35.08
C ALA A 126 -17.45 18.76 34.19
N GLU A 127 -16.78 17.92 33.40
CA GLU A 127 -15.72 18.34 32.47
C GLU A 127 -16.28 19.16 31.30
N LYS A 128 -17.47 18.82 30.80
CA LYS A 128 -18.18 19.62 29.79
C LYS A 128 -18.52 21.01 30.33
N GLN A 129 -19.01 21.09 31.56
CA GLN A 129 -19.33 22.35 32.21
C GLN A 129 -18.08 23.19 32.48
N GLN A 130 -17.00 22.56 32.95
CA GLN A 130 -15.73 23.23 33.17
C GLN A 130 -15.14 23.78 31.87
N GLY A 131 -15.17 22.99 30.78
CA GLY A 131 -14.75 23.45 29.46
C GLY A 131 -15.56 24.65 28.97
N ARG A 132 -16.88 24.64 29.19
CA ARG A 132 -17.77 25.77 28.84
C ARG A 132 -17.38 27.04 29.60
N ILE A 133 -17.19 26.94 30.91
CA ILE A 133 -16.78 28.07 31.77
C ILE A 133 -15.40 28.59 31.36
N SER A 134 -14.44 27.70 31.12
CA SER A 134 -13.10 28.07 30.68
C SER A 134 -13.11 28.80 29.32
N LEU A 135 -13.96 28.35 28.39
CA LEU A 135 -14.11 28.98 27.08
C LEU A 135 -14.79 30.36 27.22
N GLU A 136 -15.87 30.47 27.99
CA GLU A 136 -16.53 31.75 28.29
C GLU A 136 -15.56 32.75 28.95
N THR A 137 -14.73 32.27 29.88
CA THR A 137 -13.72 33.10 30.54
C THR A 137 -12.63 33.54 29.57
N ALA A 138 -12.14 32.64 28.71
CA ALA A 138 -11.14 32.97 27.70
C ALA A 138 -11.68 33.95 26.64
N LEU A 139 -12.93 33.78 26.20
CA LEU A 139 -13.59 34.71 25.29
C LEU A 139 -13.78 36.09 25.92
N ALA A 140 -14.10 36.15 27.21
CA ALA A 140 -14.24 37.42 27.93
C ALA A 140 -12.91 38.16 28.10
N GLN A 141 -11.77 37.46 28.05
CA GLN A 141 -10.44 38.05 28.10
C GLN A 141 -9.87 38.43 26.73
N LEU A 142 -10.53 38.02 25.64
CA LEU A 142 -10.13 38.48 24.32
C LEU A 142 -10.46 39.97 24.15
N PRO A 143 -9.51 40.79 23.66
CA PRO A 143 -9.78 42.18 23.36
C PRO A 143 -10.90 42.31 22.31
N PRO A 144 -11.72 43.38 22.36
CA PRO A 144 -12.85 43.56 21.48
C PRO A 144 -12.42 43.56 19.99
N PRO A 145 -13.30 43.13 19.10
CA PRO A 145 -12.89 42.44 17.88
C PRO A 145 -12.37 43.37 16.77
N ASN A 146 -11.22 43.00 16.18
CA ASN A 146 -11.12 42.98 14.72
C ASN A 146 -11.95 41.77 14.24
N ILE A 147 -13.24 42.02 14.04
CA ILE A 147 -14.30 41.05 13.69
C ILE A 147 -14.11 40.60 12.23
N THR A 148 -13.04 39.87 11.93
CA THR A 148 -12.92 39.21 10.61
C THR A 148 -12.04 37.95 10.57
N GLY A 149 -11.66 37.32 11.69
CA GLY A 149 -10.63 36.27 11.61
C GLY A 149 -10.65 35.08 12.57
N THR A 150 -11.55 34.97 13.56
CA THR A 150 -11.38 33.96 14.63
C THR A 150 -12.39 32.81 14.63
N ALA A 151 -13.21 32.68 13.58
CA ALA A 151 -14.10 31.51 13.43
C ALA A 151 -13.47 30.32 12.67
N SER A 152 -12.16 30.34 12.39
CA SER A 152 -11.47 29.23 11.72
C SER A 152 -10.14 28.88 12.38
N VAL A 153 -10.15 28.52 13.67
CA VAL A 153 -9.08 27.67 14.19
C VAL A 153 -9.47 26.22 13.89
N SER A 154 -9.34 25.86 12.61
CA SER A 154 -9.23 24.47 12.19
C SER A 154 -7.90 23.97 12.70
N VAL A 155 -7.93 22.89 13.47
CA VAL A 155 -6.75 22.15 13.95
C VAL A 155 -5.92 21.73 12.73
N ALA A 156 -4.90 22.53 12.40
CA ALA A 156 -3.94 22.21 11.36
C ALA A 156 -2.87 21.30 11.96
N GLY A 157 -3.06 19.99 11.78
CA GLY A 157 -2.02 19.00 12.02
C GLY A 157 -0.82 19.28 11.11
N SER A 158 0.32 19.53 11.74
CA SER A 158 1.61 19.82 11.12
C SER A 158 2.14 18.58 10.38
N TYR A 159 2.05 18.57 9.05
CA TYR A 159 2.80 17.63 8.20
C TYR A 159 4.16 18.22 7.87
N LEU A 160 5.21 17.72 8.53
CA LEU A 160 6.59 17.89 8.08
C LEU A 160 6.76 17.19 6.72
N HIS A 161 6.85 18.00 5.65
CA HIS A 161 7.19 17.54 4.30
C HIS A 161 8.68 17.21 4.23
N ALA A 162 9.04 15.96 4.59
CA ALA A 162 10.34 15.42 4.24
C ALA A 162 10.34 15.07 2.74
N HIS A 163 11.12 15.81 1.96
CA HIS A 163 11.47 15.47 0.58
C HIS A 163 11.88 14.00 0.49
N ARG A 164 11.08 13.16 -0.18
CA ARG A 164 11.43 11.75 -0.41
C ARG A 164 11.20 11.38 -1.88
N PRO A 165 12.17 10.71 -2.53
CA PRO A 165 12.21 10.56 -3.98
C PRO A 165 11.02 9.75 -4.52
N PRO A 166 10.67 9.93 -5.81
CA PRO A 166 9.50 9.31 -6.42
C PRO A 166 9.57 7.79 -6.36
N ALA A 167 8.41 7.17 -6.07
CA ALA A 167 8.21 5.74 -5.85
C ALA A 167 8.69 4.80 -6.98
N ASN A 168 9.07 5.35 -8.13
CA ASN A 168 9.54 4.62 -9.31
C ASN A 168 10.94 3.99 -9.10
N TYR A 169 11.75 4.54 -8.19
CA TYR A 169 13.12 4.05 -7.94
C TYR A 169 13.17 2.75 -7.13
N LEU A 170 12.26 2.58 -6.17
CA LEU A 170 12.23 1.38 -5.30
C LEU A 170 11.77 0.13 -6.05
N VAL A 171 10.92 0.29 -7.08
CA VAL A 171 10.43 -0.82 -7.90
C VAL A 171 11.50 -1.29 -8.90
N LYS A 172 12.23 -0.37 -9.54
CA LYS A 172 13.31 -0.72 -10.48
C LYS A 172 14.49 -1.42 -9.80
N ALA A 173 14.90 -0.94 -8.63
CA ALA A 173 15.97 -1.56 -7.84
C ALA A 173 15.58 -2.95 -7.31
N ALA A 174 14.32 -3.15 -6.93
CA ALA A 174 13.83 -4.42 -6.42
C ALA A 174 13.59 -5.50 -7.49
N PHE A 175 13.49 -5.14 -8.79
CA PHE A 175 13.21 -6.07 -9.89
C PHE A 175 14.33 -6.16 -10.94
N GLY A 176 15.52 -5.63 -10.65
CA GLY A 176 16.73 -5.80 -11.48
C GLY A 176 16.64 -5.15 -12.87
N LEU A 177 15.97 -4.01 -12.99
CA LEU A 177 15.96 -3.24 -14.24
C LEU A 177 17.11 -2.22 -14.18
N SER A 178 18.15 -2.45 -15.01
CA SER A 178 19.32 -1.57 -15.14
C SER A 178 18.91 -0.13 -15.49
N ASP A 179 19.66 0.81 -14.92
CA ASP A 179 19.37 2.24 -14.93
C ASP A 179 19.84 2.91 -16.25
N PRO A 180 18.96 3.52 -17.07
CA PRO A 180 19.38 4.22 -18.28
C PRO A 180 20.12 5.54 -17.98
N SER A 181 20.20 5.96 -16.71
CA SER A 181 20.95 7.15 -16.28
C SER A 181 22.47 6.92 -16.14
N ARG A 182 22.96 5.68 -16.28
CA ARG A 182 24.39 5.38 -16.24
C ARG A 182 24.92 5.20 -17.66
N ALA A 183 25.01 6.30 -18.40
CA ALA A 183 25.93 6.36 -19.53
C ALA A 183 27.37 6.14 -19.03
N PRO A 184 28.22 5.39 -19.74
CA PRO A 184 29.61 5.20 -19.36
C PRO A 184 30.34 6.54 -19.48
N ASN A 185 30.86 7.05 -18.36
CA ASN A 185 31.76 8.19 -18.38
C ASN A 185 33.08 7.73 -19.02
N ALA A 186 33.19 7.97 -20.32
CA ALA A 186 34.45 7.91 -21.04
C ALA A 186 35.22 9.20 -20.78
N ALA A 187 36.54 9.04 -20.58
CA ALA A 187 37.60 10.05 -20.60
C ALA A 187 37.92 10.81 -19.28
N SER A 188 38.99 10.38 -18.61
CA SER A 188 40.29 11.10 -18.47
C SER A 188 41.23 10.13 -17.74
N LYS A 189 42.15 9.39 -18.38
CA LYS A 189 43.50 9.79 -18.82
C LYS A 189 44.16 10.90 -17.99
N ASP A 190 45.40 10.57 -17.61
CA ASP A 190 46.51 11.37 -17.08
C ASP A 190 46.49 11.60 -15.56
N ILE A 191 47.24 10.80 -14.80
CA ILE A 191 48.68 10.96 -14.44
C ILE A 191 49.22 9.60 -13.99
#